data_AF-A0A1P8WF16-F1
#
_entry.id   AF-A0A1P8WF16-F1
#
_cell.length_a   1.000
_cell.length_b   1.000
_cell.length_c   1.000
_cell.angle_alpha   90.00
_cell.angle_beta   90.00
_cell.angle_gamma   90.00
#
_symmetry.space_group_name_H-M   'P 1'
#
loop_
_entity.id
_entity.type
_entity.pdbx_description
1 polymer ?
#
loop_
_entity_poly.entity_id
_entity_poly.type
_entity_poly.pdbx_seq_one_letter_code
_entity_poly.pdbx_strand_id
1 'polypeptide(L)'
;MIRQLLLPAILLATCTQTFAADRKPISINAATREKCLSVLRKGTQGEDFWPAMHAAEGLTLGGHGAEVIELLAPKLPHETDDQKRCGLARELVRAGDRSKAGVMLNILAGKDDHGHVHAAESLYKVVEIGDGVAMRRAFAQDESIPLKLMAAAALGRCGNPDAMQFLRKTLNHEDPNALRIAAWILGRIGDKSDIPRLKKQLPRIEDRLLQAYVQHSLAALGNDEGRSALAENLKDEAADVRTYAATFAGDSWATETADTLKAMLDDPHPDAAIRAAQSLLVLAGEPPHDRSEDISVVVYPSTKQNPRYTEGSVIALNDGSLLFAATEFSGSGSDFAAAHIVAMTSTDQGRTWHNKRVLQENTGGMNVMSVTLRRMPSGQIAMYYLQKNSHTDLDAFVRFSDDETKTFGDSILITADEGYHVVNNDRVLQLSTGRLLVPASSCPDVKGGGHFKNHCYMSDDGGLTWRNGKTMLDAPKRGAMEPEVVELNDGRIMMLIRNQLGFVGKSYSTDGGDTWSEMESLGLQGPEAPATLRRIPSTGNLVLIWNNTFEEEADHGGERTPLTAAVSDDDGDTWQTVGNLEDDASRTYSYTSLMFVGERMAMSYWDSKIGDHSWSCRFRSLPVIWLYGNQK
;
A
#
# COMPACT_ATOMS: atom_id res chain seq x y z
N MET A 1 43.39 -3.84 39.40
CA MET A 1 42.66 -5.04 38.94
C MET A 1 41.19 -4.64 38.88
N ILE A 2 40.62 -4.43 37.67
CA ILE A 2 39.20 -4.62 37.24
C ILE A 2 38.12 -3.94 38.13
N ARG A 3 37.14 -3.12 37.73
CA ARG A 3 36.43 -2.68 36.50
C ARG A 3 35.49 -1.54 36.95
N GLN A 4 35.26 -0.51 36.13
CA GLN A 4 34.00 0.26 36.05
C GLN A 4 34.11 1.17 34.80
N LEU A 5 33.55 0.72 33.66
CA LEU A 5 32.25 1.12 33.10
C LEU A 5 32.22 2.60 32.66
N LEU A 6 32.76 2.83 31.46
CA LEU A 6 32.43 3.98 30.61
C LEU A 6 31.37 3.52 29.60
N LEU A 7 30.18 4.12 29.67
CA LEU A 7 29.22 4.13 28.55
C LEU A 7 29.82 4.95 27.40
N PRO A 8 29.78 4.48 26.14
CA PRO A 8 29.73 5.38 25.01
C PRO A 8 28.27 5.53 24.57
N ALA A 9 27.80 6.79 24.55
CA ALA A 9 26.64 7.20 23.80
C ALA A 9 26.85 6.82 22.33
N ILE A 10 26.06 5.85 21.84
CA ILE A 10 26.00 5.52 20.43
C ILE A 10 25.10 6.57 19.78
N LEU A 11 25.71 7.61 19.21
CA LEU A 11 25.06 8.37 18.14
C LEU A 11 24.78 7.38 17.00
N LEU A 12 23.52 6.98 16.84
CA LEU A 12 23.02 6.44 15.57
C LEU A 12 23.06 7.57 14.53
N ALA A 13 24.22 7.75 13.91
CA ALA A 13 24.29 8.38 12.60
C ALA A 13 23.92 7.30 11.57
N THR A 14 22.62 7.16 11.29
CA THR A 14 22.16 6.50 10.07
C THR A 14 22.69 7.30 8.90
N CYS A 15 23.74 6.79 8.26
CA CYS A 15 24.32 7.36 7.06
C CYS A 15 23.41 7.05 5.87
N THR A 16 22.24 7.68 5.82
CA THR A 16 21.38 7.76 4.64
C THR A 16 21.73 9.04 3.91
N GLN A 17 22.87 9.04 3.20
CA GLN A 17 23.08 10.03 2.16
C GLN A 17 22.10 9.73 1.03
N THR A 18 21.06 10.56 0.99
CA THR A 18 20.02 10.66 -0.02
C THR A 18 20.64 10.96 -1.38
N PHE A 19 20.58 10.02 -2.32
CA PHE A 19 20.85 10.32 -3.73
C PHE A 19 19.81 11.26 -4.34
N ALA A 20 18.68 11.51 -3.66
CA ALA A 20 17.61 12.34 -4.17
C ALA A 20 17.98 13.84 -4.28
N ALA A 21 18.88 14.35 -3.42
CA ALA A 21 19.13 15.79 -3.31
C ALA A 21 19.94 16.41 -4.48
N ASP A 22 20.69 15.59 -5.24
CA ASP A 22 21.58 16.08 -6.32
C ASP A 22 21.14 15.70 -7.75
N ARG A 23 19.99 15.02 -7.90
CA ARG A 23 19.46 14.60 -9.21
C ARG A 23 18.78 15.76 -9.92
N LYS A 24 19.53 16.53 -10.71
CA LYS A 24 18.94 17.55 -11.58
C LYS A 24 18.39 16.94 -12.87
N PRO A 25 17.16 17.28 -13.29
CA PRO A 25 16.64 16.88 -14.59
C PRO A 25 17.48 17.44 -15.75
N ILE A 26 17.50 16.72 -16.88
CA ILE A 26 18.07 17.26 -18.12
C ILE A 26 17.11 18.28 -18.73
N SER A 27 17.67 19.24 -19.45
CA SER A 27 16.86 20.13 -20.30
C SER A 27 16.77 19.54 -21.71
N ILE A 28 15.55 19.33 -22.19
CA ILE A 28 15.27 19.01 -23.59
C ILE A 28 14.42 20.13 -24.20
N ASN A 29 14.81 20.62 -25.39
CA ASN A 29 14.05 21.66 -26.08
C ASN A 29 12.75 21.08 -26.69
N ALA A 30 11.85 21.97 -27.11
CA ALA A 30 10.56 21.58 -27.68
C ALA A 30 10.71 20.66 -28.92
N ALA A 31 11.70 20.90 -29.77
CA ALA A 31 11.96 20.07 -30.95
C ALA A 31 12.38 18.63 -30.59
N THR A 32 13.23 18.48 -29.57
CA THR A 32 13.66 17.16 -29.07
C THR A 32 12.48 16.43 -28.43
N ARG A 33 11.69 17.14 -27.62
CA ARG A 33 10.48 16.58 -26.99
C ARG A 33 9.48 16.09 -28.05
N GLU A 34 9.22 16.90 -29.08
CA GLU A 34 8.34 16.51 -30.19
C GLU A 34 8.89 15.31 -30.96
N LYS A 35 10.21 15.24 -31.17
CA LYS A 35 10.85 14.08 -31.79
C LYS A 35 10.67 12.82 -30.95
N CYS A 36 10.84 12.88 -29.63
CA CYS A 36 10.54 11.76 -28.73
C CYS A 36 9.09 11.30 -28.90
N LEU A 37 8.13 12.23 -28.85
CA LEU A 37 6.70 11.90 -28.99
C LEU A 37 6.38 11.30 -30.37
N SER A 38 7.00 11.80 -31.44
CA SER A 38 6.84 11.26 -32.79
C SER A 38 7.36 9.82 -32.91
N VAL A 39 8.54 9.54 -32.37
CA VAL A 39 9.09 8.16 -32.31
C VAL A 39 8.14 7.23 -31.56
N LEU A 40 7.61 7.67 -30.42
CA LEU A 40 6.69 6.86 -29.61
C LEU A 40 5.34 6.64 -30.31
N ARG A 41 4.73 7.67 -30.89
CA ARG A 41 3.47 7.53 -31.66
C ARG A 41 3.63 6.62 -32.88
N LYS A 42 4.78 6.67 -33.55
CA LYS A 42 5.09 5.73 -34.64
C LYS A 42 5.24 4.31 -34.09
N GLY A 43 5.90 4.15 -32.94
CA GLY A 43 6.09 2.87 -32.28
C GLY A 43 4.78 2.19 -31.89
N THR A 44 3.79 2.95 -31.39
CA THR A 44 2.48 2.39 -31.03
C THR A 44 1.64 1.93 -32.23
N GLN A 45 1.99 2.35 -33.44
CA GLN A 45 1.38 1.94 -34.71
C GLN A 45 2.11 0.79 -35.40
N GLY A 46 3.24 0.32 -34.84
CA GLY A 46 4.01 -0.80 -35.39
C GLY A 46 3.28 -2.14 -35.35
N GLU A 47 3.72 -3.09 -36.16
CA GLU A 47 3.17 -4.45 -36.20
C GLU A 47 3.60 -5.31 -34.99
N ASP A 48 4.77 -5.02 -34.41
CA ASP A 48 5.32 -5.76 -33.28
C ASP A 48 4.66 -5.34 -31.96
N PHE A 49 4.08 -6.32 -31.26
CA PHE A 49 3.32 -6.08 -30.04
C PHE A 49 4.14 -5.45 -28.90
N TRP A 50 5.33 -6.00 -28.61
CA TRP A 50 6.13 -5.55 -27.45
C TRP A 50 6.74 -4.15 -27.63
N PRO A 51 7.36 -3.81 -28.77
CA PRO A 51 7.75 -2.42 -29.06
C PRO A 51 6.57 -1.44 -28.99
N ALA A 52 5.36 -1.83 -29.42
CA ALA A 52 4.18 -0.99 -29.26
C ALA A 52 3.81 -0.74 -27.79
N MET A 53 3.97 -1.75 -26.92
CA MET A 53 3.78 -1.57 -25.46
C MET A 53 4.87 -0.69 -24.85
N HIS A 54 6.13 -0.81 -25.28
CA HIS A 54 7.20 0.10 -24.87
C HIS A 54 6.89 1.54 -25.32
N ALA A 55 6.43 1.72 -26.55
CA ALA A 55 6.04 3.03 -27.03
C ALA A 55 4.90 3.66 -26.20
N ALA A 56 3.90 2.86 -25.82
CA ALA A 56 2.81 3.27 -24.93
C ALA A 56 3.29 3.64 -23.52
N GLU A 57 4.21 2.87 -22.93
CA GLU A 57 4.90 3.21 -21.68
C GLU A 57 5.56 4.60 -21.80
N GLY A 58 6.23 4.87 -22.91
CA GLY A 58 6.91 6.15 -23.16
C GLY A 58 5.96 7.33 -23.32
N LEU A 59 4.84 7.16 -24.02
CA LEU A 59 3.82 8.19 -24.13
C LEU A 59 3.26 8.55 -22.75
N THR A 60 2.99 7.54 -21.93
CA THR A 60 2.52 7.73 -20.56
C THR A 60 3.52 8.53 -19.73
N LEU A 61 4.81 8.15 -19.76
CA LEU A 61 5.89 8.89 -19.09
C LEU A 61 6.06 10.32 -19.63
N GLY A 62 5.68 10.56 -20.89
CA GLY A 62 5.62 11.88 -21.50
C GLY A 62 4.39 12.73 -21.13
N GLY A 63 3.49 12.22 -20.28
CA GLY A 63 2.25 12.91 -19.88
C GLY A 63 1.04 12.65 -20.80
N HIS A 64 1.14 11.65 -21.69
CA HIS A 64 0.09 11.31 -22.66
C HIS A 64 -0.69 10.03 -22.28
N GLY A 65 -0.94 9.81 -20.98
CA GLY A 65 -1.69 8.65 -20.49
C GLY A 65 -3.10 8.52 -21.11
N ALA A 66 -3.83 9.64 -21.26
CA ALA A 66 -5.15 9.63 -21.88
C ALA A 66 -5.12 9.09 -23.33
N GLU A 67 -4.10 9.49 -24.12
CA GLU A 67 -3.89 9.00 -25.50
C GLU A 67 -3.64 7.48 -25.51
N VAL A 68 -2.90 6.97 -24.52
CA VAL A 68 -2.63 5.54 -24.35
C VAL A 68 -3.90 4.77 -23.98
N ILE A 69 -4.75 5.31 -23.09
CA ILE A 69 -6.03 4.69 -22.74
C ILE A 69 -6.94 4.58 -23.96
N GLU A 70 -7.11 5.67 -24.71
CA GLU A 70 -7.92 5.69 -25.94
C GLU A 70 -7.44 4.65 -26.96
N LEU A 71 -6.11 4.47 -27.08
CA LEU A 71 -5.52 3.52 -28.00
C LEU A 71 -5.66 2.05 -27.58
N LEU A 72 -5.45 1.76 -26.29
CA LEU A 72 -5.28 0.38 -25.80
C LEU A 72 -6.55 -0.21 -25.18
N ALA A 73 -7.39 0.59 -24.54
CA ALA A 73 -8.58 0.09 -23.84
C ALA A 73 -9.54 -0.69 -24.76
N PRO A 74 -9.80 -0.27 -26.02
CA PRO A 74 -10.64 -1.03 -26.94
C PRO A 74 -10.06 -2.37 -27.36
N LYS A 75 -8.74 -2.57 -27.28
CA LYS A 75 -8.06 -3.80 -27.72
C LYS A 75 -8.18 -4.92 -26.68
N LEU A 76 -8.16 -4.56 -25.40
CA LEU A 76 -8.06 -5.52 -24.29
C LEU A 76 -9.21 -6.55 -24.24
N PRO A 77 -10.50 -6.21 -24.45
CA PRO A 77 -11.59 -7.20 -24.45
C PRO A 77 -11.53 -8.21 -25.60
N HIS A 78 -10.77 -7.92 -26.66
CA HIS A 78 -10.65 -8.77 -27.85
C HIS A 78 -9.36 -9.59 -27.88
N GLU A 79 -8.41 -9.31 -27.00
CA GLU A 79 -7.17 -10.07 -26.89
C GLU A 79 -7.40 -11.34 -26.05
N THR A 80 -6.93 -12.47 -26.57
CA THR A 80 -7.12 -13.80 -25.98
C THR A 80 -5.82 -14.41 -25.47
N ASP A 81 -4.67 -13.92 -25.95
CA ASP A 81 -3.36 -14.30 -25.46
C ASP A 81 -3.09 -13.62 -24.11
N ASP A 82 -2.98 -14.41 -23.04
CA ASP A 82 -2.82 -13.86 -21.70
C ASP A 82 -1.55 -13.04 -21.51
N GLN A 83 -0.48 -13.32 -22.25
CA GLN A 83 0.76 -12.52 -22.19
C GLN A 83 0.51 -11.12 -22.75
N LYS A 84 -0.18 -11.05 -23.89
CA LYS A 84 -0.59 -9.78 -24.51
C LYS A 84 -1.64 -9.05 -23.67
N ARG A 85 -2.59 -9.75 -23.06
CA ARG A 85 -3.55 -9.16 -22.11
C ARG A 85 -2.83 -8.52 -20.93
N CYS A 86 -1.81 -9.18 -20.36
CA CYS A 86 -0.96 -8.59 -19.34
C CYS A 86 -0.24 -7.34 -19.84
N GLY A 87 0.32 -7.36 -21.06
CA GLY A 87 0.96 -6.19 -21.67
C GLY A 87 0.02 -4.99 -21.79
N LEU A 88 -1.17 -5.19 -22.37
CA LEU A 88 -2.19 -4.13 -22.51
C LEU A 88 -2.66 -3.61 -21.14
N ALA A 89 -3.00 -4.51 -20.22
CA ALA A 89 -3.45 -4.14 -18.88
C ALA A 89 -2.38 -3.35 -18.12
N ARG A 90 -1.11 -3.75 -18.21
CA ARG A 90 0.02 -3.04 -17.59
C ARG A 90 0.14 -1.60 -18.06
N GLU A 91 0.08 -1.37 -19.37
CA GLU A 91 0.21 -0.01 -19.90
C GLU A 91 -1.02 0.84 -19.61
N LEU A 92 -2.22 0.25 -19.55
CA LEU A 92 -3.43 0.94 -19.08
C LEU A 92 -3.33 1.36 -17.60
N VAL A 93 -2.81 0.48 -16.74
CA VAL A 93 -2.55 0.82 -15.32
C VAL A 93 -1.57 1.99 -15.22
N ARG A 94 -0.47 1.95 -15.98
CA ARG A 94 0.52 3.04 -16.03
C ARG A 94 -0.09 4.35 -16.51
N ALA A 95 -0.98 4.26 -17.50
CA ALA A 95 -1.66 5.41 -18.09
C ALA A 95 -2.71 6.04 -17.17
N GLY A 96 -2.99 5.44 -16.00
CA GLY A 96 -3.89 5.97 -14.98
C GLY A 96 -5.21 5.21 -14.84
N ASP A 97 -5.38 4.05 -15.48
CA ASP A 97 -6.53 3.17 -15.27
C ASP A 97 -6.14 1.96 -14.42
N ARG A 98 -5.98 2.18 -13.10
CA ARG A 98 -5.56 1.12 -12.17
C ARG A 98 -6.57 -0.02 -12.04
N SER A 99 -7.82 0.16 -12.48
CA SER A 99 -8.82 -0.92 -12.51
C SER A 99 -8.36 -2.13 -13.33
N LYS A 100 -7.47 -1.91 -14.31
CA LYS A 100 -6.95 -2.95 -15.19
C LYS A 100 -5.93 -3.86 -14.52
N ALA A 101 -5.46 -3.54 -13.31
CA ALA A 101 -4.64 -4.46 -12.52
C ALA A 101 -5.34 -5.80 -12.25
N GLY A 102 -6.67 -5.78 -12.10
CA GLY A 102 -7.49 -6.97 -11.91
C GLY A 102 -7.32 -8.02 -13.01
N VAL A 103 -7.04 -7.61 -14.26
CA VAL A 103 -6.77 -8.57 -15.36
C VAL A 103 -5.53 -9.39 -15.06
N MET A 104 -4.43 -8.75 -14.64
CA MET A 104 -3.17 -9.44 -14.34
C MET A 104 -3.28 -10.27 -13.06
N LEU A 105 -3.98 -9.77 -12.04
CA LEU A 105 -4.24 -10.53 -10.80
C LEU A 105 -5.05 -11.79 -11.09
N ASN A 106 -6.09 -11.70 -11.92
CA ASN A 106 -6.93 -12.83 -12.30
C ASN A 106 -6.17 -13.86 -13.14
N ILE A 107 -5.32 -13.42 -14.07
CA ILE A 107 -4.43 -14.32 -14.84
C ILE A 107 -3.49 -15.07 -13.87
N LEU A 108 -2.80 -14.36 -12.96
CA LEU A 108 -1.89 -15.00 -11.99
C LEU A 108 -2.60 -15.94 -11.00
N ALA A 109 -3.85 -15.63 -10.65
CA ALA A 109 -4.68 -16.46 -9.77
C ALA A 109 -5.24 -17.70 -10.47
N GLY A 110 -5.32 -17.67 -11.81
CA GLY A 110 -5.92 -18.68 -12.67
C GLY A 110 -5.26 -20.06 -12.61
N LYS A 111 -5.88 -21.00 -13.33
CA LYS A 111 -5.36 -22.37 -13.49
C LYS A 111 -4.43 -22.52 -14.70
N ASP A 112 -4.62 -21.67 -15.71
CA ASP A 112 -3.80 -21.67 -16.93
C ASP A 112 -2.51 -20.90 -16.67
N ASP A 113 -1.38 -21.58 -16.77
CA ASP A 113 -0.08 -21.02 -16.44
C ASP A 113 0.56 -20.21 -17.57
N HIS A 114 -0.04 -20.20 -18.77
CA HIS A 114 0.50 -19.56 -19.96
C HIS A 114 0.83 -18.06 -19.74
N GLY A 115 0.00 -17.37 -18.96
CA GLY A 115 0.15 -15.95 -18.65
C GLY A 115 0.90 -15.65 -17.34
N HIS A 116 1.18 -16.63 -16.48
CA HIS A 116 1.59 -16.37 -15.09
C HIS A 116 2.88 -15.56 -14.96
N VAL A 117 3.92 -15.87 -15.77
CA VAL A 117 5.20 -15.15 -15.73
C VAL A 117 5.00 -13.68 -16.11
N HIS A 118 4.27 -13.42 -17.19
CA HIS A 118 3.98 -12.07 -17.67
C HIS A 118 3.07 -11.29 -16.73
N ALA A 119 2.12 -11.96 -16.07
CA ALA A 119 1.28 -11.37 -15.05
C ALA A 119 2.12 -10.92 -13.85
N ALA A 120 2.97 -11.80 -13.30
CA ALA A 120 3.85 -11.48 -12.18
C ALA A 120 4.84 -10.36 -12.53
N GLU A 121 5.46 -10.40 -13.70
CA GLU A 121 6.36 -9.33 -14.18
C GLU A 121 5.61 -7.99 -14.31
N SER A 122 4.41 -8.01 -14.87
CA SER A 122 3.64 -6.80 -15.12
C SER A 122 3.13 -6.16 -13.83
N LEU A 123 2.69 -6.97 -12.87
CA LEU A 123 2.34 -6.57 -11.51
C LEU A 123 3.54 -5.97 -10.75
N TYR A 124 4.72 -6.57 -10.88
CA TYR A 124 5.98 -5.99 -10.38
C TYR A 124 6.26 -4.60 -10.97
N LYS A 125 6.07 -4.43 -12.29
CA LYS A 125 6.34 -3.18 -13.00
C LYS A 125 5.40 -2.04 -12.59
N VAL A 126 4.16 -2.35 -12.19
CA VAL A 126 3.16 -1.35 -11.75
C VAL A 126 3.00 -1.26 -10.24
N VAL A 127 3.78 -2.04 -9.48
CA VAL A 127 3.76 -2.06 -8.01
C VAL A 127 2.36 -2.37 -7.46
N GLU A 128 1.75 -3.42 -8.00
CA GLU A 128 0.42 -3.86 -7.59
C GLU A 128 0.47 -5.37 -7.34
N ILE A 129 0.06 -5.80 -6.15
CA ILE A 129 0.06 -7.22 -5.78
C ILE A 129 -1.29 -7.68 -5.22
N GLY A 130 -2.30 -6.79 -5.17
CA GLY A 130 -3.60 -7.09 -4.56
C GLY A 130 -3.45 -7.49 -3.09
N ASP A 131 -4.14 -8.56 -2.70
CA ASP A 131 -4.01 -9.20 -1.37
C ASP A 131 -2.69 -10.00 -1.20
N GLY A 132 -1.90 -10.10 -2.28
CA GLY A 132 -0.65 -10.83 -2.37
C GLY A 132 -0.77 -12.35 -2.36
N VAL A 133 -1.96 -12.94 -2.23
CA VAL A 133 -2.14 -14.41 -2.11
C VAL A 133 -1.61 -15.11 -3.36
N ALA A 134 -2.06 -14.67 -4.54
CA ALA A 134 -1.61 -15.25 -5.81
C ALA A 134 -0.09 -15.06 -6.02
N MET A 135 0.45 -13.93 -5.59
CA MET A 135 1.88 -13.63 -5.72
C MET A 135 2.74 -14.46 -4.76
N ARG A 136 2.32 -14.63 -3.50
CA ARG A 136 2.99 -15.51 -2.53
C ARG A 136 2.94 -16.97 -2.97
N ARG A 137 1.82 -17.43 -3.54
CA ARG A 137 1.72 -18.76 -4.16
C ARG A 137 2.72 -18.94 -5.31
N ALA A 138 2.83 -17.95 -6.19
CA ALA A 138 3.80 -17.95 -7.31
C ALA A 138 5.27 -17.88 -6.86
N PHE A 139 5.54 -17.42 -5.63
CA PHE A 139 6.87 -17.43 -5.03
C PHE A 139 7.18 -18.75 -4.29
N ALA A 140 6.18 -19.38 -3.68
CA ALA A 140 6.35 -20.63 -2.93
C ALA A 140 6.64 -21.86 -3.81
N GLN A 141 6.18 -21.84 -5.06
CA GLN A 141 6.37 -22.90 -6.06
C GLN A 141 7.84 -23.05 -6.51
N ASP A 142 8.21 -24.19 -7.09
CA ASP A 142 9.58 -24.50 -7.58
C ASP A 142 9.61 -25.00 -9.04
N GLU A 143 8.44 -25.14 -9.67
CA GLU A 143 8.23 -25.65 -11.02
C GLU A 143 8.74 -24.69 -12.12
N SER A 144 8.66 -23.38 -11.88
CA SER A 144 9.07 -22.35 -12.84
C SER A 144 9.95 -21.28 -12.17
N ILE A 145 11.26 -21.37 -12.42
CA ILE A 145 12.23 -20.38 -11.95
C ILE A 145 11.90 -18.96 -12.43
N PRO A 146 11.52 -18.71 -13.70
CA PRO A 146 11.13 -17.37 -14.15
C PRO A 146 9.94 -16.81 -13.37
N LEU A 147 8.90 -17.62 -13.13
CA LEU A 147 7.73 -17.21 -12.35
C LEU A 147 8.13 -16.87 -10.91
N LYS A 148 8.93 -17.73 -10.28
CA LYS A 148 9.42 -17.53 -8.91
C LYS A 148 10.23 -16.23 -8.78
N LEU A 149 11.08 -15.94 -9.78
CA LEU A 149 11.86 -14.70 -9.82
C LEU A 149 10.99 -13.46 -9.99
N MET A 150 9.97 -13.50 -10.87
CA MET A 150 9.04 -12.37 -11.03
C MET A 150 8.18 -12.16 -9.80
N ALA A 151 7.72 -13.24 -9.16
CA ALA A 151 7.00 -13.17 -7.90
C ALA A 151 7.89 -12.59 -6.79
N ALA A 152 9.13 -13.06 -6.67
CA ALA A 152 10.10 -12.50 -5.74
C ALA A 152 10.39 -11.02 -6.02
N ALA A 153 10.42 -10.60 -7.30
CA ALA A 153 10.58 -9.19 -7.66
C ALA A 153 9.42 -8.35 -7.12
N ALA A 154 8.17 -8.77 -7.35
CA ALA A 154 6.99 -8.05 -6.88
C ALA A 154 6.91 -7.98 -5.34
N LEU A 155 7.12 -9.11 -4.66
CA LEU A 155 7.07 -9.21 -3.20
C LEU A 155 8.24 -8.44 -2.56
N GLY A 156 9.45 -8.60 -3.08
CA GLY A 156 10.65 -7.90 -2.60
C GLY A 156 10.53 -6.39 -2.78
N ARG A 157 9.97 -5.92 -3.91
CA ARG A 157 9.64 -4.50 -4.12
C ARG A 157 8.68 -3.97 -3.06
N CYS A 158 7.74 -4.81 -2.62
CA CYS A 158 6.76 -4.50 -1.57
C CYS A 158 7.25 -4.89 -0.16
N GLY A 159 8.56 -4.99 0.06
CA GLY A 159 9.17 -5.11 1.39
C GLY A 159 9.25 -6.53 1.96
N ASN A 160 9.09 -7.60 1.16
CA ASN A 160 9.30 -8.97 1.63
C ASN A 160 10.81 -9.31 1.74
N PRO A 161 11.34 -9.59 2.95
CA PRO A 161 12.76 -9.88 3.15
C PRO A 161 13.22 -11.22 2.55
N ASP A 162 12.39 -12.27 2.61
CA ASP A 162 12.71 -13.60 2.08
C ASP A 162 12.82 -13.58 0.55
N ALA A 163 11.93 -12.84 -0.11
CA ALA A 163 12.00 -12.60 -1.55
C ALA A 163 13.30 -11.90 -1.95
N MET A 164 13.73 -10.88 -1.18
CA MET A 164 15.03 -10.22 -1.40
C MET A 164 16.21 -11.17 -1.17
N GLN A 165 16.15 -12.03 -0.16
CA GLN A 165 17.17 -13.04 0.10
C GLN A 165 17.27 -14.04 -1.06
N PHE A 166 16.13 -14.52 -1.58
CA PHE A 166 16.07 -15.40 -2.73
C PHE A 166 16.71 -14.76 -3.97
N LEU A 167 16.35 -13.51 -4.31
CA LEU A 167 16.93 -12.78 -5.44
C LEU A 167 18.46 -12.67 -5.33
N ARG A 168 18.97 -12.33 -4.15
CA ARG A 168 20.41 -12.25 -3.86
C ARG A 168 21.11 -13.59 -4.00
N LYS A 169 20.47 -14.68 -3.58
CA LYS A 169 20.99 -16.05 -3.72
C LYS A 169 21.07 -16.45 -5.20
N THR A 170 20.05 -16.12 -5.99
CA THR A 170 19.95 -16.49 -7.42
C THR A 170 21.03 -15.85 -8.30
N LEU A 171 21.72 -14.81 -7.84
CA LEU A 171 22.94 -14.32 -8.51
C LEU A 171 24.04 -15.38 -8.66
N ASN A 172 24.01 -16.49 -7.91
CA ASN A 172 24.97 -17.59 -8.05
C ASN A 172 24.40 -18.81 -8.78
N HIS A 173 23.23 -18.68 -9.42
CA HIS A 173 22.61 -19.76 -10.17
C HIS A 173 23.42 -20.08 -11.44
N GLU A 174 23.41 -21.36 -11.85
CA GLU A 174 24.14 -21.85 -13.02
C GLU A 174 23.49 -21.41 -14.33
N ASP A 175 22.15 -21.40 -14.40
CA ASP A 175 21.39 -20.83 -15.52
C ASP A 175 21.72 -19.32 -15.72
N PRO A 176 22.33 -18.93 -16.85
CA PRO A 176 22.61 -17.54 -17.17
C PRO A 176 21.36 -16.65 -17.21
N ASN A 177 20.20 -17.20 -17.58
CA ASN A 177 18.96 -16.44 -17.65
C ASN A 177 18.42 -16.09 -16.26
N ALA A 178 18.50 -17.02 -15.30
CA ALA A 178 18.19 -16.74 -13.90
C ALA A 178 19.09 -15.65 -13.31
N LEU A 179 20.40 -15.70 -13.58
CA LEU A 179 21.34 -14.63 -13.22
C LEU A 179 20.94 -13.28 -13.83
N ARG A 180 20.65 -13.26 -15.14
CA ARG A 180 20.25 -12.05 -15.87
C ARG A 180 19.06 -11.38 -15.22
N ILE A 181 18.02 -12.17 -14.94
CA ILE A 181 16.77 -11.70 -14.33
C ILE A 181 17.01 -11.20 -12.92
N ALA A 182 17.73 -11.95 -12.08
CA ALA A 182 18.04 -11.54 -10.72
C ALA A 182 18.86 -10.23 -10.68
N ALA A 183 19.85 -10.09 -11.56
CA ALA A 183 20.62 -8.85 -11.69
C ALA A 183 19.73 -7.67 -12.08
N TRP A 184 18.90 -7.84 -13.11
CA TRP A 184 17.94 -6.83 -13.57
C TRP A 184 17.01 -6.34 -12.45
N ILE A 185 16.46 -7.28 -11.67
CA ILE A 185 15.58 -6.98 -10.53
C ILE A 185 16.36 -6.22 -9.46
N LEU A 186 17.51 -6.72 -9.02
CA LEU A 186 18.31 -6.11 -7.97
C LEU A 186 18.82 -4.72 -8.36
N GLY A 187 19.10 -4.47 -9.64
CA GLY A 187 19.41 -3.12 -10.12
C GLY A 187 18.28 -2.11 -9.86
N ARG A 188 17.02 -2.56 -9.87
CA ARG A 188 15.83 -1.70 -9.69
C ARG A 188 15.33 -1.61 -8.26
N ILE A 189 15.41 -2.70 -7.49
CA ILE A 189 14.81 -2.75 -6.14
C ILE A 189 15.82 -3.01 -5.02
N GLY A 190 17.05 -3.38 -5.36
CA GLY A 190 18.12 -3.59 -4.39
C GLY A 190 18.72 -2.28 -3.90
N ASP A 191 19.82 -2.41 -3.17
CA ASP A 191 20.52 -1.30 -2.55
C ASP A 191 22.04 -1.38 -2.79
N LYS A 192 22.80 -0.38 -2.31
CA LYS A 192 24.26 -0.32 -2.48
C LYS A 192 24.99 -1.57 -1.96
N SER A 193 24.43 -2.32 -1.02
CA SER A 193 25.02 -3.56 -0.52
C SER A 193 25.04 -4.67 -1.58
N ASP A 194 24.26 -4.55 -2.66
CA ASP A 194 24.22 -5.53 -3.75
C ASP A 194 25.33 -5.34 -4.80
N ILE A 195 26.01 -4.17 -4.80
CA ILE A 195 27.11 -3.87 -5.73
C ILE A 195 28.23 -4.92 -5.69
N PRO A 196 28.81 -5.31 -4.52
CA PRO A 196 29.86 -6.33 -4.49
C PRO A 196 29.40 -7.70 -5.02
N ARG A 197 28.12 -8.04 -4.81
CA ARG A 197 27.54 -9.32 -5.26
C ARG A 197 27.45 -9.39 -6.77
N LEU A 198 27.02 -8.29 -7.40
CA LEU A 198 26.94 -8.16 -8.85
C LEU A 198 28.33 -8.10 -9.50
N LYS A 199 29.26 -7.30 -8.96
CA LYS A 199 30.65 -7.23 -9.47
C LYS A 199 31.33 -8.60 -9.51
N LYS A 200 31.09 -9.44 -8.49
CA LYS A 200 31.65 -10.80 -8.42
C LYS A 200 31.20 -11.70 -9.58
N GLN A 201 30.07 -11.41 -10.24
CA GLN A 201 29.56 -12.22 -11.34
C GLN A 201 30.22 -11.88 -12.69
N LEU A 202 30.72 -10.65 -12.88
CA LEU A 202 31.27 -10.20 -14.17
C LEU A 202 32.36 -11.11 -14.76
N PRO A 203 33.35 -11.64 -13.98
CA PRO A 203 34.43 -12.44 -14.55
C PRO A 203 33.99 -13.79 -15.14
N ARG A 204 32.81 -14.30 -14.79
CA ARG A 204 32.29 -15.59 -15.28
C ARG A 204 31.29 -15.45 -16.42
N ILE A 205 31.04 -14.23 -16.91
CA ILE A 205 30.05 -13.97 -17.96
C ILE A 205 30.78 -13.76 -19.28
N GLU A 206 30.54 -14.66 -20.24
CA GLU A 206 31.06 -14.57 -21.61
C GLU A 206 30.07 -13.86 -22.55
N ASP A 207 28.77 -14.04 -22.32
CA ASP A 207 27.71 -13.43 -23.14
C ASP A 207 27.67 -11.91 -22.96
N ARG A 208 27.78 -11.18 -24.09
CA ARG A 208 27.87 -9.72 -24.10
C ARG A 208 26.60 -9.07 -23.55
N LEU A 209 25.43 -9.60 -23.89
CA LEU A 209 24.16 -9.04 -23.44
C LEU A 209 24.01 -9.21 -21.93
N LEU A 210 24.27 -10.39 -21.38
CA LEU A 210 24.27 -10.66 -19.95
C LEU A 210 25.29 -9.78 -19.20
N GLN A 211 26.48 -9.58 -19.76
CA GLN A 211 27.48 -8.67 -19.19
C GLN A 211 26.91 -7.25 -19.08
N ALA A 212 26.27 -6.76 -20.15
CA ALA A 212 25.60 -5.46 -20.16
C ALA A 212 24.51 -5.37 -19.09
N TYR A 213 23.68 -6.40 -18.91
CA TYR A 213 22.66 -6.43 -17.84
C TYR A 213 23.24 -6.24 -16.44
N VAL A 214 24.34 -6.94 -16.12
CA VAL A 214 24.99 -6.80 -14.81
C VAL A 214 25.62 -5.42 -14.66
N GLN A 215 26.26 -4.89 -15.70
CA GLN A 215 26.84 -3.53 -15.71
C GLN A 215 25.77 -2.44 -15.55
N HIS A 216 24.64 -2.55 -16.24
CA HIS A 216 23.53 -1.61 -16.14
C HIS A 216 22.85 -1.67 -14.76
N SER A 217 22.76 -2.86 -14.17
CA SER A 217 22.25 -3.03 -12.81
C SER A 217 23.18 -2.39 -11.77
N LEU A 218 24.50 -2.46 -11.98
CA LEU A 218 25.48 -1.70 -11.19
C LEU A 218 25.28 -0.19 -11.35
N ALA A 219 25.04 0.30 -12.57
CA ALA A 219 24.75 1.71 -12.83
C ALA A 219 23.52 2.19 -12.05
N ALA A 220 22.44 1.41 -12.05
CA ALA A 220 21.20 1.73 -11.34
C ALA A 220 21.37 1.79 -9.81
N LEU A 221 22.31 1.01 -9.26
CA LEU A 221 22.71 1.07 -7.86
C LEU A 221 23.70 2.21 -7.54
N GLY A 222 24.07 3.02 -8.53
CA GLY A 222 24.96 4.18 -8.39
C GLY A 222 26.45 3.83 -8.42
N ASN A 223 26.85 2.73 -9.07
CA ASN A 223 28.26 2.39 -9.28
C ASN A 223 28.84 3.09 -10.53
N ASP A 224 29.97 3.79 -10.36
CA ASP A 224 30.59 4.60 -11.44
C ASP A 224 31.12 3.77 -12.63
N GLU A 225 31.72 2.61 -12.36
CA GLU A 225 32.16 1.68 -13.42
C GLU A 225 30.96 1.19 -14.25
N GLY A 226 29.85 0.85 -13.57
CA GLY A 226 28.59 0.50 -14.21
C GLY A 226 28.03 1.62 -15.08
N ARG A 227 28.07 2.88 -14.60
CA ARG A 227 27.62 4.05 -15.38
C ARG A 227 28.47 4.29 -16.62
N SER A 228 29.78 4.15 -16.49
CA SER A 228 30.70 4.24 -17.63
C SER A 228 30.44 3.14 -18.66
N ALA A 229 30.25 1.90 -18.20
CA ALA A 229 29.89 0.79 -19.08
C ALA A 229 28.53 1.01 -19.76
N LEU A 230 27.53 1.50 -19.04
CA LEU A 230 26.23 1.84 -19.59
C LEU A 230 26.35 2.89 -20.71
N ALA A 231 27.14 3.95 -20.51
CA ALA A 231 27.36 5.00 -21.51
C ALA A 231 28.04 4.46 -22.79
N GLU A 232 28.94 3.49 -22.66
CA GLU A 232 29.56 2.82 -23.81
C GLU A 232 28.61 1.84 -24.50
N ASN A 233 27.82 1.09 -23.74
CA ASN A 233 26.84 0.13 -24.26
C ASN A 233 25.71 0.81 -25.07
N LEU A 234 25.44 2.11 -24.86
CA LEU A 234 24.53 2.88 -25.71
C LEU A 234 25.02 3.04 -27.16
N LYS A 235 26.32 2.81 -27.41
CA LYS A 235 26.97 2.95 -28.73
C LYS A 235 27.30 1.59 -29.35
N ASP A 236 26.84 0.50 -28.75
CA ASP A 236 27.16 -0.87 -29.17
C ASP A 236 26.69 -1.16 -30.61
N GLU A 237 27.37 -2.05 -31.32
CA GLU A 237 26.92 -2.51 -32.65
C GLU A 237 25.63 -3.34 -32.55
N ALA A 238 25.47 -4.11 -31.47
CA ALA A 238 24.32 -4.95 -31.21
C ALA A 238 23.13 -4.13 -30.70
N ALA A 239 22.00 -4.22 -31.40
CA ALA A 239 20.82 -3.40 -31.14
C ALA A 239 20.13 -3.73 -29.80
N ASP A 240 20.20 -4.98 -29.35
CA ASP A 240 19.68 -5.43 -28.06
C ASP A 240 20.46 -4.80 -26.89
N VAL A 241 21.79 -4.77 -26.96
CA VAL A 241 22.66 -4.10 -25.98
C VAL A 241 22.31 -2.62 -25.88
N ARG A 242 22.20 -1.92 -27.03
CA ARG A 242 21.79 -0.51 -27.07
C ARG A 242 20.41 -0.28 -26.47
N THR A 243 19.44 -1.14 -26.81
CA THR A 243 18.05 -1.04 -26.33
C THR A 243 17.97 -1.14 -24.80
N TYR A 244 18.68 -2.10 -24.20
CA TYR A 244 18.70 -2.26 -22.74
C TYR A 244 19.54 -1.18 -22.04
N ALA A 245 20.64 -0.74 -22.64
CA ALA A 245 21.41 0.39 -22.13
C ALA A 245 20.54 1.67 -22.08
N ALA A 246 19.75 1.92 -23.15
CA ALA A 246 18.82 3.04 -23.20
C ALA A 246 17.77 2.96 -22.11
N THR A 247 17.18 1.78 -21.86
CA THR A 247 16.20 1.58 -20.77
C THR A 247 16.81 1.94 -19.41
N PHE A 248 17.97 1.37 -19.09
CA PHE A 248 18.63 1.59 -17.80
C PHE A 248 19.21 2.99 -17.64
N ALA A 249 19.45 3.74 -18.72
CA ALA A 249 19.86 5.13 -18.63
C ALA A 249 18.81 5.96 -17.87
N GLY A 250 17.53 5.72 -18.13
CA GLY A 250 16.41 6.29 -17.38
C GLY A 250 16.36 5.78 -15.94
N ASP A 251 16.40 4.46 -15.74
CA ASP A 251 16.33 3.84 -14.41
C ASP A 251 17.44 4.30 -13.46
N SER A 252 18.65 4.50 -14.00
CA SER A 252 19.85 4.88 -13.27
C SER A 252 19.98 6.39 -13.08
N TRP A 253 19.04 7.18 -13.62
CA TRP A 253 19.14 8.63 -13.71
C TRP A 253 20.48 9.11 -14.33
N ALA A 254 20.93 8.44 -15.39
CA ALA A 254 22.23 8.69 -16.04
C ALA A 254 22.16 9.89 -16.99
N THR A 255 22.00 11.09 -16.42
CA THR A 255 21.83 12.36 -17.15
C THR A 255 22.97 12.71 -18.12
N GLU A 256 24.18 12.21 -17.86
CA GLU A 256 25.36 12.31 -18.73
C GLU A 256 25.17 11.63 -20.10
N THR A 257 24.22 10.72 -20.21
CA THR A 257 23.96 9.98 -21.46
C THR A 257 23.03 10.72 -22.42
N ALA A 258 22.50 11.89 -22.03
CA ALA A 258 21.44 12.59 -22.76
C ALA A 258 21.77 12.85 -24.24
N ASP A 259 23.00 13.24 -24.57
CA ASP A 259 23.36 13.51 -25.97
C ASP A 259 23.44 12.24 -26.82
N THR A 260 23.86 11.12 -26.22
CA THR A 260 23.86 9.81 -26.89
C THR A 260 22.42 9.34 -27.12
N LEU A 261 21.55 9.49 -26.11
CA LEU A 261 20.13 9.17 -26.25
C LEU A 261 19.43 10.03 -27.32
N LYS A 262 19.78 11.32 -27.45
CA LYS A 262 19.25 12.18 -28.53
C LYS A 262 19.63 11.67 -29.91
N ALA A 263 20.87 11.19 -30.08
CA ALA A 263 21.31 10.60 -31.34
C ALA A 263 20.58 9.29 -31.64
N MET A 264 20.31 8.47 -30.60
CA MET A 264 19.55 7.23 -30.73
C MET A 264 18.08 7.41 -31.12
N LEU A 265 17.53 8.63 -31.10
CA LEU A 265 16.19 8.88 -31.66
C LEU A 265 16.10 8.56 -33.17
N ASP A 266 17.24 8.52 -33.87
CA ASP A 266 17.35 8.10 -35.27
C ASP A 266 17.93 6.67 -35.42
N ASP A 267 17.97 5.87 -34.34
CA ASP A 267 18.50 4.51 -34.40
C ASP A 267 17.69 3.68 -35.42
N PRO A 268 18.35 2.92 -36.31
CA PRO A 268 17.66 2.08 -37.28
C PRO A 268 16.83 0.96 -36.63
N HIS A 269 17.16 0.54 -35.40
CA HIS A 269 16.38 -0.42 -34.65
C HIS A 269 15.24 0.29 -33.89
N PRO A 270 13.96 0.05 -34.23
CA PRO A 270 12.84 0.81 -33.68
C PRO A 270 12.76 0.81 -32.14
N ASP A 271 13.01 -0.34 -31.51
CA ASP A 271 12.92 -0.44 -30.04
C ASP A 271 14.03 0.33 -29.34
N ALA A 272 15.22 0.46 -29.96
CA ALA A 272 16.31 1.26 -29.40
C ALA A 272 15.94 2.75 -29.41
N ALA A 273 15.34 3.23 -30.50
CA ALA A 273 14.83 4.59 -30.60
C ALA A 273 13.67 4.87 -29.61
N ILE A 274 12.75 3.90 -29.44
CA ILE A 274 11.67 3.98 -28.46
C ILE A 274 12.23 4.10 -27.03
N ARG A 275 13.16 3.21 -26.64
CA ARG A 275 13.80 3.25 -25.31
C ARG A 275 14.60 4.54 -25.08
N ALA A 276 15.24 5.08 -26.12
CA ALA A 276 15.92 6.36 -26.04
C ALA A 276 14.94 7.53 -25.81
N ALA A 277 13.83 7.55 -26.55
CA ALA A 277 12.77 8.55 -26.38
C ALA A 277 12.18 8.50 -24.97
N GLN A 278 11.88 7.30 -24.46
CA GLN A 278 11.43 7.07 -23.09
C GLN A 278 12.40 7.66 -22.07
N SER A 279 13.68 7.28 -22.13
CA SER A 279 14.68 7.69 -21.14
C SER A 279 14.94 9.19 -21.17
N LEU A 280 14.89 9.84 -22.35
CA LEU A 280 14.95 11.29 -22.43
C LEU A 280 13.78 11.97 -21.70
N LEU A 281 12.56 11.43 -21.83
CA LEU A 281 11.38 11.97 -21.14
C LEU A 281 11.48 11.75 -19.63
N VAL A 282 11.93 10.57 -19.19
CA VAL A 282 12.17 10.27 -17.76
C VAL A 282 13.21 11.21 -17.17
N LEU A 283 14.38 11.34 -17.80
CA LEU A 283 15.47 12.19 -17.32
C LEU A 283 15.11 13.70 -17.33
N ALA A 284 14.17 14.10 -18.18
CA ALA A 284 13.65 15.47 -18.23
C ALA A 284 12.47 15.71 -17.26
N GLY A 285 11.94 14.65 -16.63
CA GLY A 285 10.85 14.70 -15.67
C GLY A 285 11.32 14.96 -14.25
N GLU A 286 10.42 14.73 -13.29
CA GLU A 286 10.75 14.84 -11.86
C GLU A 286 11.66 13.68 -11.41
N PRO A 287 12.69 13.96 -10.59
CA PRO A 287 13.50 12.90 -10.00
C PRO A 287 12.65 11.95 -9.14
N PRO A 288 12.95 10.64 -9.13
CA PRO A 288 12.24 9.71 -8.28
C PRO A 288 12.42 10.07 -6.80
N HIS A 289 11.33 10.00 -6.03
CA HIS A 289 11.35 10.21 -4.58
C HIS A 289 12.15 9.13 -3.85
N ASP A 290 12.62 9.48 -2.65
CA ASP A 290 13.25 8.51 -1.75
C ASP A 290 12.21 7.47 -1.28
N ARG A 291 12.43 6.20 -1.62
CA ARG A 291 11.56 5.07 -1.24
C ARG A 291 11.54 4.85 0.28
N SER A 292 12.56 5.31 0.99
CA SER A 292 12.70 5.17 2.45
C SER A 292 12.03 6.29 3.26
N GLU A 293 11.48 7.31 2.59
CA GLU A 293 10.89 8.49 3.25
C GLU A 293 9.75 8.10 4.21
N ASP A 294 9.74 8.72 5.38
CA ASP A 294 8.61 8.73 6.32
C ASP A 294 7.77 9.99 6.08
N ILE A 295 6.61 9.81 5.45
CA ILE A 295 5.70 10.91 5.12
C ILE A 295 4.73 11.04 6.28
N SER A 296 4.76 12.14 7.03
CA SER A 296 3.84 12.40 8.15
C SER A 296 3.30 13.82 8.09
N VAL A 297 1.98 13.96 7.90
CA VAL A 297 1.31 15.24 7.65
C VAL A 297 0.04 15.35 8.49
N VAL A 298 -0.13 16.46 9.21
CA VAL A 298 -1.42 16.80 9.80
C VAL A 298 -2.31 17.32 8.69
N VAL A 299 -3.25 16.49 8.25
CA VAL A 299 -4.13 16.78 7.10
C VAL A 299 -5.30 17.64 7.54
N TYR A 300 -5.93 17.27 8.66
CA TYR A 300 -7.03 18.03 9.24
C TYR A 300 -6.62 18.64 10.57
N PRO A 301 -6.06 19.87 10.60
CA PRO A 301 -5.75 20.54 11.85
C PRO A 301 -7.03 20.97 12.57
N SER A 302 -7.09 20.70 13.87
CA SER A 302 -8.18 21.20 14.73
C SER A 302 -8.21 22.73 14.74
N THR A 303 -9.42 23.29 14.85
CA THR A 303 -9.64 24.73 14.97
C THR A 303 -10.66 25.00 16.07
N LYS A 304 -10.86 26.26 16.45
CA LYS A 304 -11.92 26.61 17.40
C LYS A 304 -13.32 26.25 16.89
N GLN A 305 -13.55 26.34 15.58
CA GLN A 305 -14.84 26.03 14.97
C GLN A 305 -15.04 24.52 14.84
N ASN A 306 -13.98 23.82 14.42
CA ASN A 306 -13.94 22.38 14.23
C ASN A 306 -12.85 21.79 15.15
N PRO A 307 -13.14 21.56 16.44
CA PRO A 307 -12.14 21.16 17.41
C PRO A 307 -11.68 19.72 17.25
N ARG A 308 -12.39 18.89 16.49
CA ARG A 308 -12.10 17.46 16.38
C ARG A 308 -12.26 16.96 14.95
N TYR A 309 -11.18 16.35 14.45
CA TYR A 309 -11.15 15.51 13.26
C TYR A 309 -10.63 14.11 13.64
N THR A 310 -11.49 13.10 13.56
CA THR A 310 -11.18 11.74 14.04
C THR A 310 -11.78 10.66 13.14
N GLU A 311 -11.53 9.39 13.48
CA GLU A 311 -12.14 8.21 12.86
C GLU A 311 -12.02 8.18 11.32
N GLY A 312 -10.80 8.37 10.82
CA GLY A 312 -10.56 8.50 9.39
C GLY A 312 -10.36 7.18 8.63
N SER A 313 -10.48 7.23 7.31
CA SER A 313 -10.19 6.11 6.40
C SER A 313 -9.52 6.63 5.14
N VAL A 314 -8.49 5.92 4.67
CA VAL A 314 -7.77 6.24 3.44
C VAL A 314 -8.10 5.18 2.37
N ILE A 315 -8.19 5.59 1.11
CA ILE A 315 -8.32 4.68 -0.04
C ILE A 315 -7.53 5.20 -1.24
N ALA A 316 -7.00 4.29 -2.06
CA ALA A 316 -6.42 4.62 -3.36
C ALA A 316 -7.49 4.63 -4.45
N LEU A 317 -7.50 5.68 -5.26
CA LEU A 317 -8.38 5.83 -6.42
C LEU A 317 -7.75 5.23 -7.68
N ASN A 318 -8.58 5.00 -8.70
CA ASN A 318 -8.16 4.38 -9.95
C ASN A 318 -7.14 5.20 -10.74
N ASP A 319 -7.10 6.52 -10.54
CA ASP A 319 -6.10 7.43 -11.13
C ASP A 319 -4.76 7.44 -10.36
N GLY A 320 -4.65 6.68 -9.27
CA GLY A 320 -3.47 6.61 -8.40
C GLY A 320 -3.41 7.68 -7.31
N SER A 321 -4.36 8.60 -7.24
CA SER A 321 -4.49 9.52 -6.12
C SER A 321 -4.97 8.80 -4.85
N LEU A 322 -4.70 9.42 -3.70
CA LEU A 322 -5.22 8.98 -2.40
C LEU A 322 -6.38 9.89 -1.99
N LEU A 323 -7.44 9.29 -1.46
CA LEU A 323 -8.51 10.01 -0.79
C LEU A 323 -8.49 9.67 0.70
N PHE A 324 -8.54 10.69 1.54
CA PHE A 324 -8.56 10.56 3.00
C PHE A 324 -9.82 11.22 3.55
N ALA A 325 -10.75 10.38 4.03
CA ALA A 325 -11.97 10.80 4.70
C ALA A 325 -11.79 10.84 6.24
N ALA A 326 -12.46 11.78 6.91
CA ALA A 326 -12.47 11.92 8.37
C ALA A 326 -13.80 12.50 8.86
N THR A 327 -14.19 12.18 10.09
CA THR A 327 -15.29 12.85 10.77
C THR A 327 -14.86 14.27 11.16
N GLU A 328 -15.62 15.29 10.75
CA GLU A 328 -15.44 16.67 11.19
C GLU A 328 -16.52 17.04 12.20
N PHE A 329 -16.13 17.25 13.45
CA PHE A 329 -17.04 17.74 14.49
C PHE A 329 -17.06 19.27 14.52
N SER A 330 -18.21 19.84 14.87
CA SER A 330 -18.45 21.28 14.94
C SER A 330 -18.88 21.70 16.34
N GLY A 331 -18.36 22.85 16.81
CA GLY A 331 -18.76 23.50 18.06
C GLY A 331 -18.22 22.85 19.35
N SER A 332 -18.05 21.53 19.40
CA SER A 332 -17.44 20.81 20.52
C SER A 332 -16.75 19.53 20.03
N GLY A 333 -15.77 19.02 20.79
CA GLY A 333 -15.11 17.73 20.52
C GLY A 333 -15.79 16.52 21.13
N SER A 334 -16.98 16.71 21.74
CA SER A 334 -17.81 15.62 22.27
C SER A 334 -18.21 14.61 21.19
N ASP A 335 -18.27 13.33 21.53
CA ASP A 335 -18.79 12.26 20.67
C ASP A 335 -20.25 12.50 20.22
N PHE A 336 -20.98 13.41 20.89
CA PHE A 336 -22.37 13.77 20.59
C PHE A 336 -22.51 15.14 19.92
N ALA A 337 -21.40 15.85 19.66
CA ALA A 337 -21.44 17.10 18.92
C ALA A 337 -21.81 16.85 17.46
N ALA A 338 -22.37 17.87 16.80
CA ALA A 338 -22.73 17.78 15.39
C ALA A 338 -21.49 17.49 14.54
N ALA A 339 -21.60 16.51 13.64
CA ALA A 339 -20.51 16.12 12.77
C ALA A 339 -21.00 15.57 11.44
N HIS A 340 -20.14 15.63 10.44
CA HIS A 340 -20.32 15.07 9.11
C HIS A 340 -18.98 14.51 8.61
N ILE A 341 -18.97 13.76 7.51
CA ILE A 341 -17.73 13.18 6.96
C ILE A 341 -17.23 14.07 5.83
N VAL A 342 -15.97 14.49 5.94
CA VAL A 342 -15.24 15.25 4.91
C VAL A 342 -14.15 14.39 4.29
N ALA A 343 -13.72 14.74 3.08
CA ALA A 343 -12.59 14.10 2.40
C ALA A 343 -11.67 15.13 1.72
N MET A 344 -10.38 14.79 1.65
CA MET A 344 -9.35 15.50 0.89
C MET A 344 -8.59 14.51 0.00
N THR A 345 -7.99 15.03 -1.08
CA THR A 345 -7.27 14.23 -2.07
C THR A 345 -5.80 14.59 -2.09
N SER A 346 -4.95 13.61 -2.35
CA SER A 346 -3.52 13.77 -2.61
C SER A 346 -3.12 13.09 -3.90
N THR A 347 -2.37 13.81 -4.74
CA THR A 347 -1.83 13.30 -6.02
C THR A 347 -0.33 13.03 -5.94
N ASP A 348 0.28 13.19 -4.76
CA ASP A 348 1.72 13.08 -4.52
C ASP A 348 2.06 12.09 -3.39
N GLN A 349 1.23 11.04 -3.28
CA GLN A 349 1.37 9.94 -2.30
C GLN A 349 1.24 10.39 -0.84
N GLY A 350 0.49 11.46 -0.59
CA GLY A 350 0.13 11.94 0.75
C GLY A 350 1.03 13.03 1.32
N ARG A 351 1.90 13.64 0.50
CA ARG A 351 2.76 14.76 0.92
C ARG A 351 1.97 16.07 1.00
N THR A 352 1.07 16.29 0.05
CA THR A 352 0.15 17.44 0.05
C THR A 352 -1.29 16.98 -0.16
N TRP A 353 -2.22 17.72 0.46
CA TRP A 353 -3.64 17.41 0.48
C TRP A 353 -4.45 18.65 0.11
N HIS A 354 -5.46 18.46 -0.74
CA HIS A 354 -6.26 19.54 -1.31
C HIS A 354 -7.71 19.11 -1.56
N ASN A 355 -8.53 20.04 -2.06
CA ASN A 355 -9.93 19.81 -2.44
C ASN A 355 -10.82 19.22 -1.34
N LYS A 356 -10.82 19.83 -0.15
CA LYS A 356 -11.74 19.45 0.93
C LYS A 356 -13.19 19.52 0.46
N ARG A 357 -13.92 18.42 0.61
CA ARG A 357 -15.36 18.32 0.28
C ARG A 357 -16.09 17.46 1.29
N VAL A 358 -17.39 17.70 1.45
CA VAL A 358 -18.26 16.83 2.25
C VAL A 358 -18.54 15.55 1.44
N LEU A 359 -18.31 14.40 2.08
CA LEU A 359 -18.58 13.07 1.51
C LEU A 359 -19.93 12.53 1.97
N GLN A 360 -20.30 12.82 3.22
CA GLN A 360 -21.59 12.47 3.81
C GLN A 360 -22.02 13.56 4.78
N GLU A 361 -23.16 14.17 4.51
CA GLU A 361 -23.80 15.18 5.37
C GLU A 361 -24.31 14.56 6.67
N ASN A 362 -24.54 15.42 7.67
CA ASN A 362 -25.20 14.99 8.90
C ASN A 362 -26.69 14.72 8.65
N THR A 363 -27.06 13.45 8.64
CA THR A 363 -28.46 12.99 8.53
C THR A 363 -29.02 12.49 9.85
N GLY A 364 -28.21 12.48 10.91
CA GLY A 364 -28.61 12.03 12.25
C GLY A 364 -29.18 13.15 13.12
N GLY A 365 -29.89 12.77 14.18
CA GLY A 365 -30.34 13.69 15.21
C GLY A 365 -29.20 14.39 15.97
N MET A 366 -27.99 13.79 15.97
CA MET A 366 -26.78 14.34 16.56
C MET A 366 -25.68 14.48 15.50
N ASN A 367 -25.18 13.37 14.94
CA ASN A 367 -24.07 13.39 13.99
C ASN A 367 -24.02 12.21 13.02
N VAL A 368 -23.16 12.35 12.02
CA VAL A 368 -22.65 11.27 11.18
C VAL A 368 -21.13 11.19 11.35
N MET A 369 -20.61 10.00 11.62
CA MET A 369 -19.22 9.78 12.01
C MET A 369 -18.69 8.40 11.62
N SER A 370 -17.41 8.13 11.92
CA SER A 370 -16.73 6.84 11.81
C SER A 370 -16.80 6.20 10.43
N VAL A 371 -15.88 6.61 9.54
CA VAL A 371 -15.88 6.18 8.15
C VAL A 371 -15.02 4.93 7.92
N THR A 372 -15.50 4.01 7.08
CA THR A 372 -14.69 2.98 6.42
C THR A 372 -14.88 3.09 4.91
N LEU A 373 -13.80 3.18 4.15
CA LEU A 373 -13.81 3.11 2.69
C LEU A 373 -13.22 1.77 2.23
N ARG A 374 -13.95 1.04 1.39
CA ARG A 374 -13.48 -0.24 0.82
C ARG A 374 -13.77 -0.31 -0.66
N ARG A 375 -12.76 -0.68 -1.46
CA ARG A 375 -12.97 -1.07 -2.85
C ARG A 375 -13.49 -2.49 -2.88
N MET A 376 -14.65 -2.68 -3.49
CA MET A 376 -15.32 -3.96 -3.66
C MET A 376 -14.76 -4.69 -4.88
N PRO A 377 -14.88 -6.03 -4.96
CA PRO A 377 -14.47 -6.79 -6.15
C PRO A 377 -15.15 -6.35 -7.45
N SER A 378 -16.35 -5.76 -7.35
CA SER A 378 -17.07 -5.13 -8.49
C SER A 378 -16.36 -3.89 -9.05
N GLY A 379 -15.40 -3.32 -8.31
CA GLY A 379 -14.73 -2.05 -8.62
C GLY A 379 -15.33 -0.85 -7.89
N GLN A 380 -16.58 -0.98 -7.38
CA GLN A 380 -17.25 0.05 -6.59
C GLN A 380 -16.50 0.38 -5.31
N ILE A 381 -16.66 1.60 -4.80
CA ILE A 381 -16.21 1.96 -3.46
C ILE A 381 -17.41 1.98 -2.52
N ALA A 382 -17.38 1.13 -1.50
CA ALA A 382 -18.32 1.16 -0.39
C ALA A 382 -17.84 2.13 0.69
N MET A 383 -18.73 3.02 1.13
CA MET A 383 -18.55 3.89 2.28
C MET A 383 -19.48 3.43 3.39
N TYR A 384 -18.90 2.99 4.49
CA TYR A 384 -19.60 2.67 5.72
C TYR A 384 -19.48 3.83 6.68
N TYR A 385 -20.56 4.17 7.38
CA TYR A 385 -20.58 5.25 8.35
C TYR A 385 -21.63 5.00 9.42
N LEU A 386 -21.50 5.72 10.54
CA LEU A 386 -22.48 5.73 11.61
C LEU A 386 -23.39 6.96 11.53
N GLN A 387 -24.67 6.78 11.84
CA GLN A 387 -25.61 7.86 12.08
C GLN A 387 -26.08 7.79 13.53
N LYS A 388 -25.79 8.86 14.29
CA LYS A 388 -26.17 8.99 15.69
C LYS A 388 -27.39 9.88 15.83
N ASN A 389 -28.45 9.34 16.42
CA ASN A 389 -29.68 10.08 16.69
C ASN A 389 -29.83 10.40 18.19
N SER A 390 -29.39 9.49 19.07
CA SER A 390 -29.48 9.69 20.51
C SER A 390 -28.47 8.83 21.30
N HIS A 391 -28.63 8.73 22.62
CA HIS A 391 -27.82 7.84 23.46
C HIS A 391 -28.25 6.35 23.36
N THR A 392 -29.41 6.09 22.76
CA THR A 392 -29.98 4.74 22.59
C THR A 392 -30.17 4.36 21.12
N ASP A 393 -29.70 5.22 20.20
CA ASP A 393 -29.94 5.10 18.77
C ASP A 393 -28.70 5.60 18.01
N LEU A 394 -27.90 4.61 17.57
CA LEU A 394 -26.72 4.76 16.74
C LEU A 394 -26.67 3.59 15.78
N ASP A 395 -26.77 3.89 14.49
CA ASP A 395 -26.85 2.89 13.43
C ASP A 395 -25.71 2.98 12.44
N ALA A 396 -25.32 1.84 11.87
CA ALA A 396 -24.39 1.77 10.76
C ALA A 396 -25.11 1.66 9.42
N PHE A 397 -24.57 2.37 8.43
CA PHE A 397 -25.07 2.40 7.06
C PHE A 397 -23.94 2.14 6.07
N VAL A 398 -24.29 1.62 4.89
CA VAL A 398 -23.40 1.56 3.72
C VAL A 398 -24.01 2.29 2.54
N ARG A 399 -23.15 2.95 1.75
CA ARG A 399 -23.46 3.50 0.43
C ARG A 399 -22.38 3.09 -0.56
N PHE A 400 -22.74 2.97 -1.83
CA PHE A 400 -21.82 2.58 -2.90
C PHE A 400 -21.58 3.71 -3.89
N SER A 401 -20.37 3.78 -4.43
CA SER A 401 -19.95 4.71 -5.46
C SER A 401 -19.38 3.93 -6.66
N ASP A 402 -19.87 4.25 -7.85
CA ASP A 402 -19.40 3.73 -9.15
C ASP A 402 -18.40 4.70 -9.84
N ASP A 403 -18.15 5.86 -9.24
CA ASP A 403 -17.46 6.99 -9.88
C ASP A 403 -16.29 7.53 -9.03
N GLU A 404 -15.60 6.64 -8.32
CA GLU A 404 -14.42 6.96 -7.50
C GLU A 404 -14.73 7.99 -6.41
N THR A 405 -15.83 7.77 -5.68
CA THR A 405 -16.34 8.60 -4.56
C THR A 405 -16.85 9.98 -4.96
N LYS A 406 -17.05 10.27 -6.26
CA LYS A 406 -17.61 11.56 -6.67
C LYS A 406 -19.06 11.68 -6.22
N THR A 407 -19.83 10.60 -6.36
CA THR A 407 -21.20 10.47 -5.87
C THR A 407 -21.38 9.12 -5.16
N PHE A 408 -22.41 9.04 -4.32
CA PHE A 408 -22.82 7.81 -3.64
C PHE A 408 -24.31 7.59 -3.86
N GLY A 409 -24.70 6.33 -4.08
CA GLY A 409 -26.10 5.91 -4.19
C GLY A 409 -26.87 5.99 -2.86
N ASP A 410 -28.01 5.32 -2.77
CA ASP A 410 -28.85 5.32 -1.57
C ASP A 410 -28.19 4.63 -0.38
N SER A 411 -28.59 5.02 0.83
CA SER A 411 -28.12 4.43 2.09
C SER A 411 -28.84 3.12 2.39
N ILE A 412 -28.07 2.09 2.75
CA ILE A 412 -28.57 0.79 3.19
C ILE A 412 -28.26 0.65 4.68
N LEU A 413 -29.28 0.39 5.50
CA LEU A 413 -29.15 0.14 6.93
C LEU A 413 -28.51 -1.23 7.19
N ILE A 414 -27.50 -1.25 8.07
CA ILE A 414 -26.77 -2.47 8.45
C ILE A 414 -27.28 -2.99 9.80
N THR A 415 -27.42 -2.09 10.77
CA THR A 415 -27.82 -2.40 12.16
C THR A 415 -29.31 -2.19 12.33
N ALA A 416 -30.13 -3.14 11.88
CA ALA A 416 -31.59 -3.00 11.97
C ALA A 416 -32.17 -3.31 13.37
N ASP A 417 -31.33 -3.74 14.31
CA ASP A 417 -31.73 -4.02 15.69
C ASP A 417 -31.88 -2.71 16.49
N GLU A 418 -32.69 -2.69 17.54
CA GLU A 418 -32.77 -1.53 18.43
C GLU A 418 -31.51 -1.40 19.31
N GLY A 419 -30.92 -0.21 19.36
CA GLY A 419 -29.87 0.12 20.32
C GLY A 419 -28.81 1.08 19.81
N TYR A 420 -27.67 1.06 20.48
CA TYR A 420 -26.52 1.91 20.18
C TYR A 420 -25.35 1.03 19.68
N HIS A 421 -25.14 1.03 18.36
CA HIS A 421 -24.23 0.11 17.66
C HIS A 421 -22.97 0.83 17.16
N VAL A 422 -21.89 0.75 17.92
CA VAL A 422 -20.60 1.37 17.55
C VAL A 422 -19.85 0.48 16.56
N VAL A 423 -19.52 1.05 15.40
CA VAL A 423 -18.57 0.49 14.43
C VAL A 423 -17.39 1.44 14.33
N ASN A 424 -16.20 0.94 14.64
CA ASN A 424 -15.00 1.76 14.62
C ASN A 424 -14.51 2.01 13.16
N ASN A 425 -13.70 3.05 12.92
CA ASN A 425 -13.26 3.43 11.58
C ASN A 425 -12.39 2.37 10.93
N ASP A 426 -12.47 2.26 9.61
CA ASP A 426 -11.68 1.31 8.82
C ASP A 426 -11.73 -0.13 9.38
N ARG A 427 -12.88 -0.64 9.83
CA ARG A 427 -13.00 -1.99 10.44
C ARG A 427 -13.73 -3.03 9.60
N VAL A 428 -14.41 -2.60 8.54
CA VAL A 428 -15.20 -3.53 7.70
C VAL A 428 -14.26 -4.42 6.88
N LEU A 429 -14.47 -5.74 6.94
CA LEU A 429 -13.64 -6.74 6.27
C LEU A 429 -14.46 -7.52 5.24
N GLN A 430 -13.87 -7.84 4.10
CA GLN A 430 -14.36 -8.88 3.21
C GLN A 430 -13.51 -10.13 3.39
N LEU A 431 -14.14 -11.26 3.67
CA LEU A 431 -13.49 -12.57 3.76
C LEU A 431 -13.16 -13.10 2.36
N SER A 432 -12.24 -14.06 2.29
CA SER A 432 -11.90 -14.82 1.07
C SER A 432 -13.11 -15.51 0.42
N THR A 433 -14.14 -15.80 1.21
CA THR A 433 -15.43 -16.36 0.75
C THR A 433 -16.33 -15.35 0.05
N GLY A 434 -16.00 -14.05 0.11
CA GLY A 434 -16.80 -12.94 -0.40
C GLY A 434 -17.73 -12.30 0.62
N ARG A 435 -17.99 -12.96 1.76
CA ARG A 435 -18.79 -12.42 2.87
C ARG A 435 -18.18 -11.14 3.44
N LEU A 436 -19.02 -10.15 3.72
CA LEU A 436 -18.64 -8.93 4.43
C LEU A 436 -18.94 -9.05 5.93
N LEU A 437 -18.03 -8.56 6.76
CA LEU A 437 -18.16 -8.45 8.21
C LEU A 437 -18.07 -7.00 8.64
N VAL A 438 -19.08 -6.54 9.37
CA VAL A 438 -19.08 -5.26 10.08
C VAL A 438 -18.99 -5.57 11.58
N PRO A 439 -17.79 -5.47 12.17
CA PRO A 439 -17.61 -5.73 13.60
C PRO A 439 -18.18 -4.56 14.40
N ALA A 440 -19.08 -4.85 15.35
CA ALA A 440 -19.84 -3.85 16.09
C ALA A 440 -19.75 -4.07 17.60
N SER A 441 -19.96 -2.99 18.36
CA SER A 441 -20.15 -3.01 19.82
C SER A 441 -21.51 -2.43 20.15
N SER A 442 -22.33 -3.20 20.85
CA SER A 442 -23.72 -2.83 21.06
C SER A 442 -24.05 -2.72 22.53
N CYS A 443 -24.80 -1.68 22.88
CA CYS A 443 -25.46 -1.54 24.16
C CYS A 443 -26.86 -0.91 23.97
N PRO A 444 -27.82 -1.11 24.89
CA PRO A 444 -29.14 -0.47 24.77
C PRO A 444 -29.10 1.04 25.00
N ASP A 445 -28.22 1.52 25.89
CA ASP A 445 -28.05 2.94 26.23
C ASP A 445 -26.60 3.20 26.64
N VAL A 446 -25.95 4.16 25.98
CA VAL A 446 -24.57 4.56 26.28
C VAL A 446 -24.46 5.55 27.43
N LYS A 447 -25.58 6.07 27.94
CA LYS A 447 -25.60 7.02 29.06
C LYS A 447 -24.94 6.42 30.30
N GLY A 448 -24.00 7.18 30.89
CA GLY A 448 -23.20 6.69 32.02
C GLY A 448 -22.11 5.68 31.65
N GLY A 449 -21.80 5.53 30.36
CA GLY A 449 -20.74 4.65 29.85
C GLY A 449 -21.28 3.51 29.00
N GLY A 450 -22.45 2.94 29.33
CA GLY A 450 -22.99 1.74 28.69
C GLY A 450 -22.16 0.48 28.96
N HIS A 451 -22.80 -0.69 28.86
CA HIS A 451 -22.10 -1.99 28.89
C HIS A 451 -22.18 -2.62 27.50
N PHE A 452 -21.04 -2.74 26.83
CA PHE A 452 -20.97 -3.15 25.43
C PHE A 452 -20.74 -4.64 25.25
N LYS A 453 -21.31 -5.19 24.17
CA LYS A 453 -21.05 -6.54 23.70
C LYS A 453 -20.62 -6.53 22.25
N ASN A 454 -19.65 -7.38 21.89
CA ASN A 454 -19.17 -7.50 20.52
C ASN A 454 -19.90 -8.57 19.73
N HIS A 455 -20.07 -8.30 18.45
CA HIS A 455 -20.71 -9.17 17.47
C HIS A 455 -20.34 -8.66 16.06
N CYS A 456 -20.77 -9.36 15.02
CA CYS A 456 -20.60 -8.92 13.64
C CYS A 456 -21.93 -8.94 12.91
N TYR A 457 -22.21 -7.87 12.16
CA TYR A 457 -23.19 -7.92 11.09
C TYR A 457 -22.55 -8.50 9.85
N MET A 458 -23.28 -9.34 9.13
CA MET A 458 -22.79 -10.08 7.98
C MET A 458 -23.65 -9.82 6.74
N SER A 459 -23.00 -9.78 5.59
CA SER A 459 -23.65 -9.78 4.28
C SER A 459 -22.98 -10.79 3.35
N ASP A 460 -23.82 -11.59 2.67
CA ASP A 460 -23.41 -12.61 1.71
C ASP A 460 -23.75 -12.21 0.25
N ASP A 461 -24.28 -11.01 0.03
CA ASP A 461 -24.77 -10.52 -1.27
C ASP A 461 -24.12 -9.20 -1.71
N GLY A 462 -22.89 -8.94 -1.23
CA GLY A 462 -22.13 -7.75 -1.59
C GLY A 462 -22.51 -6.49 -0.83
N GLY A 463 -23.23 -6.63 0.29
CA GLY A 463 -23.60 -5.52 1.18
C GLY A 463 -25.00 -4.97 0.94
N LEU A 464 -25.85 -5.71 0.23
CA LEU A 464 -27.23 -5.30 -0.09
C LEU A 464 -28.19 -5.67 1.04
N THR A 465 -27.99 -6.82 1.68
CA THR A 465 -28.73 -7.24 2.87
C THR A 465 -27.79 -7.64 4.00
N TRP A 466 -28.24 -7.41 5.23
CA TRP A 466 -27.45 -7.60 6.44
C TRP A 466 -28.24 -8.40 7.48
N ARG A 467 -27.52 -9.23 8.22
CA ARG A 467 -28.04 -9.91 9.41
C ARG A 467 -27.04 -9.83 10.55
N ASN A 468 -27.55 -9.84 11.77
CA ASN A 468 -26.73 -9.94 12.96
C ASN A 468 -26.18 -11.38 13.14
N GLY A 469 -25.04 -11.50 13.83
CA GLY A 469 -24.48 -12.74 14.31
C GLY A 469 -25.20 -13.30 15.54
N LYS A 470 -24.90 -14.55 15.87
CA LYS A 470 -25.56 -15.30 16.95
C LYS A 470 -24.94 -15.06 18.32
N THR A 471 -23.67 -14.66 18.38
CA THR A 471 -22.97 -14.41 19.64
C THR A 471 -22.94 -12.91 19.95
N MET A 472 -23.39 -12.55 21.16
CA MET A 472 -23.15 -11.25 21.78
C MET A 472 -22.03 -11.42 22.81
N LEU A 473 -20.78 -11.31 22.37
CA LEU A 473 -19.58 -11.54 23.17
C LEU A 473 -19.46 -10.47 24.27
N ASP A 474 -19.29 -10.93 25.50
CA ASP A 474 -19.27 -10.08 26.68
C ASP A 474 -17.89 -10.09 27.36
N ALA A 475 -17.61 -9.08 28.16
CA ALA A 475 -16.42 -8.98 28.99
C ALA A 475 -16.72 -8.24 30.30
N PRO A 476 -15.87 -8.35 31.33
CA PRO A 476 -16.03 -7.59 32.56
C PRO A 476 -15.96 -6.06 32.38
N LYS A 477 -16.27 -5.33 33.46
CA LYS A 477 -16.30 -3.85 33.52
C LYS A 477 -17.27 -3.26 32.49
N ARG A 478 -16.82 -2.40 31.57
CA ARG A 478 -17.66 -1.79 30.52
C ARG A 478 -18.01 -2.75 29.36
N GLY A 479 -17.56 -3.99 29.41
CA GLY A 479 -17.82 -4.97 28.37
C GLY A 479 -16.77 -5.02 27.27
N ALA A 480 -17.13 -5.68 26.18
CA ALA A 480 -16.30 -5.87 24.99
C ALA A 480 -16.61 -4.74 23.99
N MET A 481 -15.59 -4.00 23.56
CA MET A 481 -15.74 -2.74 22.82
C MET A 481 -14.90 -2.70 21.54
N GLU A 482 -15.32 -1.82 20.62
CA GLU A 482 -14.70 -1.40 19.35
C GLU A 482 -13.83 -2.47 18.67
N PRO A 483 -14.44 -3.57 18.20
CA PRO A 483 -13.71 -4.71 17.70
C PRO A 483 -13.08 -4.44 16.32
N GLU A 484 -11.99 -5.15 16.06
CA GLU A 484 -11.34 -5.29 14.75
C GLU A 484 -11.34 -6.76 14.38
N VAL A 485 -11.46 -7.10 13.10
CA VAL A 485 -11.41 -8.50 12.64
C VAL A 485 -10.40 -8.72 11.51
N VAL A 486 -9.78 -9.90 11.50
CA VAL A 486 -8.92 -10.36 10.40
C VAL A 486 -9.17 -11.84 10.13
N GLU A 487 -9.13 -12.23 8.85
CA GLU A 487 -9.14 -13.64 8.44
C GLU A 487 -7.72 -14.23 8.53
N LEU A 488 -7.59 -15.38 9.20
CA LEU A 488 -6.37 -16.17 9.38
C LEU A 488 -6.12 -17.10 8.18
N ASN A 489 -4.88 -17.60 8.01
CA ASN A 489 -4.57 -18.45 6.85
C ASN A 489 -5.31 -19.80 6.89
N ASP A 490 -5.74 -20.25 8.07
CA ASP A 490 -6.55 -21.45 8.26
C ASP A 490 -8.07 -21.22 8.09
N GLY A 491 -8.47 -20.00 7.73
CA GLY A 491 -9.87 -19.61 7.51
C GLY A 491 -10.64 -19.24 8.78
N ARG A 492 -10.04 -19.35 9.98
CA ARG A 492 -10.60 -18.74 11.18
C ARG A 492 -10.59 -17.22 11.06
N ILE A 493 -11.43 -16.56 11.84
CA ILE A 493 -11.40 -15.10 11.99
C ILE A 493 -10.97 -14.78 13.41
N MET A 494 -9.98 -13.92 13.56
CA MET A 494 -9.59 -13.37 14.85
C MET A 494 -10.23 -11.99 15.03
N MET A 495 -10.91 -11.79 16.16
CA MET A 495 -11.38 -10.49 16.63
C MET A 495 -10.42 -9.95 17.67
N LEU A 496 -9.97 -8.70 17.52
CA LEU A 496 -9.33 -7.94 18.60
C LEU A 496 -10.37 -7.09 19.31
N ILE A 497 -10.25 -6.99 20.64
CA ILE A 497 -11.28 -6.43 21.51
C ILE A 497 -10.67 -5.35 22.40
N ARG A 498 -11.17 -4.11 22.27
CA ARG A 498 -10.92 -3.03 23.23
C ARG A 498 -11.65 -3.37 24.53
N ASN A 499 -10.96 -3.22 25.66
CA ASN A 499 -11.50 -3.53 26.99
C ASN A 499 -10.76 -2.73 28.08
N GLN A 500 -11.11 -2.95 29.35
CA GLN A 500 -10.55 -2.23 30.52
C GLN A 500 -9.70 -3.13 31.42
N LEU A 501 -9.19 -4.25 30.91
CA LEU A 501 -8.48 -5.27 31.69
C LEU A 501 -6.95 -5.18 31.58
N GLY A 502 -6.43 -4.15 30.90
CA GLY A 502 -5.00 -3.89 30.76
C GLY A 502 -4.29 -4.71 29.70
N PHE A 503 -5.03 -5.35 28.80
CA PHE A 503 -4.49 -6.10 27.67
C PHE A 503 -5.37 -5.97 26.43
N VAL A 504 -4.79 -6.20 25.26
CA VAL A 504 -5.55 -6.34 24.01
C VAL A 504 -6.28 -7.68 24.05
N GLY A 505 -7.61 -7.67 24.00
CA GLY A 505 -8.41 -8.89 24.01
C GLY A 505 -8.43 -9.56 22.64
N LYS A 506 -8.60 -10.88 22.60
CA LYS A 506 -8.82 -11.65 21.38
C LYS A 506 -9.96 -12.66 21.52
N SER A 507 -10.62 -12.97 20.42
CA SER A 507 -11.61 -14.05 20.29
C SER A 507 -11.55 -14.62 18.87
N TYR A 508 -12.02 -15.86 18.66
CA TYR A 508 -12.01 -16.51 17.36
C TYR A 508 -13.40 -16.94 16.89
N SER A 509 -13.62 -16.86 15.59
CA SER A 509 -14.76 -17.44 14.88
C SER A 509 -14.28 -18.49 13.87
N THR A 510 -15.06 -19.56 13.72
CA THR A 510 -14.79 -20.66 12.77
C THR A 510 -15.91 -20.84 11.73
N ASP A 511 -16.96 -20.02 11.80
CA ASP A 511 -18.18 -20.12 10.99
C ASP A 511 -18.44 -18.85 10.17
N GLY A 512 -17.36 -18.11 9.87
CA GLY A 512 -17.43 -16.89 9.06
C GLY A 512 -18.02 -15.70 9.80
N GLY A 513 -17.78 -15.57 11.12
CA GLY A 513 -18.12 -14.42 11.94
C GLY A 513 -19.46 -14.51 12.68
N ASP A 514 -20.16 -15.65 12.59
CA ASP A 514 -21.51 -15.83 13.12
C ASP A 514 -21.50 -16.13 14.64
N THR A 515 -20.54 -16.95 15.08
CA THR A 515 -20.28 -17.22 16.49
C THR A 515 -18.83 -16.94 16.88
N TRP A 516 -18.62 -16.62 18.17
CA TRP A 516 -17.34 -16.21 18.74
C TRP A 516 -17.03 -16.99 20.01
N SER A 517 -15.75 -17.36 20.20
CA SER A 517 -15.24 -17.94 21.45
C SER A 517 -15.25 -16.90 22.58
N GLU A 518 -15.03 -17.33 23.82
CA GLU A 518 -14.78 -16.40 24.93
C GLU A 518 -13.56 -15.50 24.64
N MET A 519 -13.53 -14.33 25.28
CA MET A 519 -12.43 -13.39 25.16
C MET A 519 -11.24 -13.86 25.99
N GLU A 520 -10.07 -13.88 25.36
CA GLU A 520 -8.78 -14.17 25.98
C GLU A 520 -7.82 -12.98 25.81
N SER A 521 -6.69 -13.02 26.50
CA SER A 521 -5.62 -12.05 26.27
C SER A 521 -4.83 -12.37 25.00
N LEU A 522 -4.49 -11.35 24.21
CA LEU A 522 -3.51 -11.46 23.12
C LEU A 522 -2.07 -11.58 23.65
N GLY A 523 -1.85 -11.44 24.97
CA GLY A 523 -0.51 -11.43 25.57
C GLY A 523 0.21 -10.08 25.46
N LEU A 524 -0.48 -9.05 24.97
CA LEU A 524 0.02 -7.68 24.86
C LEU A 524 -0.76 -6.75 25.78
N GLN A 525 -0.04 -5.92 26.53
CA GLN A 525 -0.66 -4.85 27.32
C GLN A 525 -1.30 -3.79 26.41
N GLY A 526 -2.33 -3.12 26.93
CA GLY A 526 -2.96 -2.00 26.24
C GLY A 526 -3.97 -1.27 27.12
N PRO A 527 -4.20 0.04 26.89
CA PRO A 527 -5.21 0.80 27.61
C PRO A 527 -6.60 0.53 26.99
N GLU A 528 -7.62 1.25 27.44
CA GLU A 528 -8.96 1.23 26.85
C GLU A 528 -8.98 1.99 25.50
N ALA A 529 -8.27 1.45 24.51
CA ALA A 529 -8.12 1.99 23.16
C ALA A 529 -8.28 0.89 22.08
N PRO A 530 -8.81 1.23 20.89
CA PRO A 530 -8.89 0.29 19.79
C PRO A 530 -7.51 -0.01 19.20
N ALA A 531 -7.32 -1.25 18.75
CA ALA A 531 -6.16 -1.69 17.97
C ALA A 531 -6.53 -1.88 16.49
N THR A 532 -5.55 -1.81 15.59
CA THR A 532 -5.72 -2.03 14.15
C THR A 532 -4.88 -3.21 13.71
N LEU A 533 -5.48 -4.11 12.93
CA LEU A 533 -4.85 -5.35 12.52
C LEU A 533 -5.00 -5.56 11.01
N ARG A 534 -3.90 -5.83 10.31
CA ARG A 534 -3.93 -6.12 8.86
C ARG A 534 -2.99 -7.24 8.50
N ARG A 535 -3.33 -7.99 7.46
CA ARG A 535 -2.39 -8.87 6.77
C ARG A 535 -1.55 -8.05 5.79
N ILE A 536 -0.23 -8.18 5.88
CA ILE A 536 0.73 -7.54 4.97
C ILE A 536 0.73 -8.31 3.64
N PRO A 537 0.31 -7.73 2.51
CA PRO A 537 0.17 -8.46 1.25
C PRO A 537 1.47 -9.12 0.77
N SER A 538 2.61 -8.47 0.97
CA SER A 538 3.88 -8.99 0.46
C SER A 538 4.42 -10.20 1.22
N THR A 539 4.06 -10.38 2.49
CA THR A 539 4.63 -11.44 3.36
C THR A 539 3.59 -12.44 3.81
N GLY A 540 2.33 -12.02 3.94
CA GLY A 540 1.29 -12.81 4.58
C GLY A 540 1.28 -12.68 6.09
N ASN A 541 2.25 -11.98 6.69
CA ASN A 541 2.31 -11.73 8.13
C ASN A 541 1.20 -10.76 8.57
N LEU A 542 0.87 -10.77 9.86
CA LEU A 542 0.00 -9.78 10.48
C LEU A 542 0.80 -8.59 10.99
N VAL A 543 0.29 -7.38 10.81
CA VAL A 543 0.77 -6.17 11.48
C VAL A 543 -0.30 -5.65 12.43
N LEU A 544 0.11 -5.39 13.67
CA LEU A 544 -0.68 -4.79 14.73
C LEU A 544 -0.19 -3.36 14.95
N ILE A 545 -1.11 -2.40 14.97
CA ILE A 545 -0.88 -1.05 15.50
C ILE A 545 -1.74 -0.87 16.73
N TRP A 546 -1.12 -0.57 17.87
CA TRP A 546 -1.82 -0.40 19.14
C TRP A 546 -1.09 0.58 20.07
N ASN A 547 -1.78 1.02 21.12
CA ASN A 547 -1.17 1.81 22.18
C ASN A 547 -0.49 0.87 23.18
N ASN A 548 0.85 0.83 23.18
CA ASN A 548 1.62 -0.08 24.03
C ASN A 548 1.90 0.54 25.41
N THR A 549 0.83 0.68 26.19
CA THR A 549 0.83 1.34 27.49
C THR A 549 -0.30 0.78 28.34
N PHE A 550 -0.14 0.80 29.65
CA PHE A 550 -1.23 0.51 30.58
C PHE A 550 -0.88 1.06 31.97
N GLU A 551 -1.83 1.79 32.54
CA GLU A 551 -1.77 2.33 33.90
C GLU A 551 -3.06 1.96 34.64
N GLU A 552 -2.98 0.99 35.56
CA GLU A 552 -4.16 0.36 36.19
C GLU A 552 -5.11 1.33 36.90
N GLU A 553 -4.55 2.34 37.56
CA GLU A 553 -5.30 3.33 38.34
C GLU A 553 -5.67 4.58 37.53
N ALA A 554 -5.23 4.67 36.27
CA ALA A 554 -5.51 5.82 35.41
C ALA A 554 -6.87 5.67 34.73
N ASP A 555 -7.50 6.82 34.44
CA ASP A 555 -8.71 6.85 33.62
C ASP A 555 -8.43 6.20 32.25
N HIS A 556 -9.36 5.38 31.78
CA HIS A 556 -9.22 4.59 30.56
C HIS A 556 -7.93 3.73 30.46
N GLY A 557 -7.28 3.42 31.58
CA GLY A 557 -6.05 2.62 31.60
C GLY A 557 -4.81 3.36 31.12
N GLY A 558 -4.83 4.70 31.09
CA GLY A 558 -3.69 5.56 30.78
C GLY A 558 -3.79 6.30 29.44
N GLU A 559 -2.80 7.16 29.19
CA GLU A 559 -2.69 7.94 27.95
C GLU A 559 -2.39 7.05 26.75
N ARG A 560 -2.86 7.42 25.56
CA ARG A 560 -2.69 6.62 24.32
C ARG A 560 -1.37 6.94 23.62
N THR A 561 -0.27 6.75 24.34
CA THR A 561 1.11 6.92 23.85
C THR A 561 2.05 5.94 24.58
N PRO A 562 3.02 5.31 23.90
CA PRO A 562 3.31 5.42 22.47
C PRO A 562 2.27 4.72 21.59
N LEU A 563 2.24 5.09 20.32
CA LEU A 563 1.58 4.32 19.25
C LEU A 563 2.62 3.39 18.64
N THR A 564 2.43 2.08 18.76
CA THR A 564 3.46 1.07 18.50
C THR A 564 3.00 0.10 17.40
N ALA A 565 3.97 -0.40 16.62
CA ALA A 565 3.76 -1.46 15.64
C ALA A 565 4.44 -2.77 16.05
N ALA A 566 3.78 -3.89 15.78
CA ALA A 566 4.31 -5.25 15.94
C ALA A 566 3.91 -6.12 14.75
N VAL A 567 4.69 -7.16 14.51
CA VAL A 567 4.45 -8.15 13.46
C VAL A 567 4.32 -9.54 14.07
N SER A 568 3.44 -10.34 13.50
CA SER A 568 3.31 -11.78 13.75
C SER A 568 3.42 -12.52 12.43
N ASP A 569 4.29 -13.53 12.36
CA ASP A 569 4.45 -14.44 11.23
C ASP A 569 3.75 -15.80 11.45
N ASP A 570 3.05 -15.95 12.59
CA ASP A 570 2.37 -17.17 13.05
C ASP A 570 0.87 -16.94 13.35
N ASP A 571 0.23 -16.07 12.57
CA ASP A 571 -1.22 -15.76 12.65
C ASP A 571 -1.71 -15.28 14.04
N GLY A 572 -0.84 -14.58 14.77
CA GLY A 572 -1.16 -13.85 15.99
C GLY A 572 -0.84 -14.59 17.30
N ASP A 573 -0.16 -15.74 17.21
CA ASP A 573 0.27 -16.51 18.37
C ASP A 573 1.46 -15.85 19.10
N THR A 574 2.42 -15.32 18.34
CA THR A 574 3.54 -14.54 18.88
C THR A 574 3.69 -13.19 18.17
N TRP A 575 4.21 -12.21 18.90
CA TRP A 575 4.33 -10.82 18.43
C TRP A 575 5.73 -10.26 18.64
N GLN A 576 6.34 -9.79 17.56
CA GLN A 576 7.59 -9.05 17.60
C GLN A 576 7.31 -7.55 17.51
N THR A 577 7.58 -6.81 18.59
CA THR A 577 7.53 -5.34 18.55
C THR A 577 8.59 -4.79 17.61
N VAL A 578 8.15 -3.99 16.63
CA VAL A 578 9.02 -3.37 15.61
C VAL A 578 9.57 -2.04 16.13
N GLY A 579 8.69 -1.18 16.63
CA GLY A 579 9.03 0.17 17.05
C GLY A 579 7.80 1.05 17.22
N ASN A 580 8.04 2.28 17.71
CA ASN A 580 7.00 3.27 17.87
C ASN A 580 6.84 4.07 16.57
N LEU A 581 5.58 4.25 16.16
CA LEU A 581 5.19 5.25 15.18
C LEU A 581 5.27 6.62 15.86
N GLU A 582 4.63 6.77 17.01
CA GLU A 582 4.64 8.01 17.81
C GLU A 582 5.02 7.70 19.25
N ASP A 583 5.86 8.54 19.86
CA ASP A 583 6.36 8.36 21.23
C ASP A 583 6.48 9.67 22.04
N ASP A 584 5.94 10.78 21.52
CA ASP A 584 5.87 12.04 22.28
C ASP A 584 4.94 11.87 23.48
N ALA A 585 5.53 11.89 24.68
CA ALA A 585 4.84 11.72 25.96
C ALA A 585 3.92 12.90 26.32
N SER A 586 3.96 14.02 25.58
CA SER A 586 3.04 15.15 25.75
C SER A 586 1.77 15.02 24.89
N ARG A 587 1.65 13.95 24.11
CA ARG A 587 0.60 13.74 23.12
C ARG A 587 -0.02 12.36 23.25
N THR A 588 -1.19 12.21 22.64
CA THR A 588 -2.01 11.00 22.66
C THR A 588 -2.53 10.73 21.25
N TYR A 589 -2.61 9.46 20.85
CA TYR A 589 -2.87 9.04 19.48
C TYR A 589 -3.75 7.79 19.44
N SER A 590 -4.74 7.74 18.54
CA SER A 590 -5.57 6.54 18.41
C SER A 590 -6.44 6.54 17.14
N TYR A 591 -7.29 5.51 17.02
CA TYR A 591 -8.24 5.30 15.91
C TYR A 591 -7.53 5.18 14.56
N THR A 592 -6.53 4.29 14.50
CA THR A 592 -5.71 4.09 13.31
C THR A 592 -6.50 3.42 12.18
N SER A 593 -6.45 3.96 10.97
CA SER A 593 -6.74 3.24 9.73
C SER A 593 -5.45 2.71 9.12
N LEU A 594 -5.54 1.65 8.33
CA LEU A 594 -4.37 1.03 7.73
C LEU A 594 -4.70 0.35 6.40
N MET A 595 -4.01 0.79 5.34
CA MET A 595 -4.02 0.16 4.03
C MET A 595 -2.60 0.03 3.47
N PHE A 596 -2.44 -0.87 2.50
CA PHE A 596 -1.21 -0.99 1.72
C PHE A 596 -1.44 -0.43 0.32
N VAL A 597 -0.51 0.41 -0.14
CA VAL A 597 -0.50 0.95 -1.51
C VAL A 597 0.90 0.84 -2.07
N GLY A 598 1.05 -0.06 -3.05
CA GLY A 598 2.35 -0.47 -3.55
C GLY A 598 3.26 -0.96 -2.45
N GLU A 599 4.42 -0.32 -2.30
CA GLU A 599 5.44 -0.68 -1.31
C GLU A 599 5.26 0.00 0.06
N ARG A 600 4.14 0.68 0.27
CA ARG A 600 3.93 1.55 1.43
C ARG A 600 2.73 1.12 2.26
N MET A 601 2.90 1.25 3.56
CA MET A 601 1.86 1.22 4.56
C MET A 601 1.34 2.65 4.73
N ALA A 602 0.08 2.91 4.38
CA ALA A 602 -0.56 4.21 4.50
C ALA A 602 -1.62 4.15 5.60
N MET A 603 -1.60 5.11 6.51
CA MET A 603 -2.41 5.12 7.72
C MET A 603 -2.92 6.52 8.03
N SER A 604 -4.03 6.56 8.77
CA SER A 604 -4.49 7.78 9.44
C SER A 604 -4.72 7.52 10.91
N TYR A 605 -4.58 8.53 11.76
CA TYR A 605 -4.96 8.48 13.17
C TYR A 605 -5.16 9.90 13.68
N TRP A 606 -5.93 10.05 14.75
CA TRP A 606 -5.98 11.36 15.40
C TRP A 606 -4.78 11.57 16.32
N ASP A 607 -4.46 12.83 16.51
CA ASP A 607 -3.34 13.33 17.29
C ASP A 607 -3.83 14.53 18.11
N SER A 608 -3.59 14.47 19.42
CA SER A 608 -3.93 15.53 20.37
C SER A 608 -2.83 15.73 21.40
N LYS A 609 -2.66 16.96 21.88
CA LYS A 609 -1.82 17.24 23.06
C LYS A 609 -2.59 16.83 24.30
N ILE A 610 -1.94 16.15 25.24
CA ILE A 610 -2.58 15.73 26.49
C ILE A 610 -3.15 16.95 27.22
N GLY A 611 -4.42 16.84 27.64
CA GLY A 611 -5.19 17.90 28.29
C GLY A 611 -5.74 18.97 27.33
N ASP A 612 -5.40 18.92 26.04
CA ASP A 612 -6.05 19.76 25.03
C ASP A 612 -7.33 19.06 24.54
N HIS A 613 -8.45 19.79 24.50
CA HIS A 613 -9.71 19.29 23.95
C HIS A 613 -9.79 19.54 22.45
N SER A 614 -8.70 19.27 21.76
CA SER A 614 -8.57 19.46 20.31
C SER A 614 -7.86 18.25 19.68
N TRP A 615 -8.43 17.72 18.60
CA TRP A 615 -7.95 16.52 17.94
C TRP A 615 -7.80 16.80 16.46
N SER A 616 -6.55 16.77 15.99
CA SER A 616 -6.23 16.87 14.58
C SER A 616 -6.15 15.46 13.98
N CYS A 617 -6.37 15.31 12.68
CA CYS A 617 -6.21 14.02 12.01
C CYS A 617 -4.97 14.02 11.11
N ARG A 618 -4.11 13.05 11.34
CA ARG A 618 -2.81 12.87 10.68
C ARG A 618 -2.90 11.77 9.64
N PHE A 619 -2.23 11.98 8.52
CA PHE A 619 -1.85 10.94 7.59
C PHE A 619 -0.38 10.60 7.81
N ARG A 620 -0.05 9.31 7.78
CA ARG A 620 1.34 8.85 7.73
C ARG A 620 1.50 7.73 6.70
N SER A 621 2.65 7.71 6.03
CA SER A 621 3.00 6.63 5.12
C SER A 621 4.45 6.22 5.30
N LEU A 622 4.67 4.94 5.57
CA LEU A 622 5.97 4.32 5.77
C LEU A 622 6.21 3.21 4.74
N PRO A 623 7.45 2.96 4.31
CA PRO A 623 7.73 1.79 3.47
C PRO A 623 7.50 0.51 4.27
N VAL A 624 6.94 -0.53 3.65
CA VAL A 624 6.63 -1.82 4.32
C VAL A 624 7.90 -2.45 4.92
N ILE A 625 9.06 -2.25 4.29
CA ILE A 625 10.35 -2.77 4.79
C ILE A 625 10.72 -2.23 6.18
N TRP A 626 10.15 -1.10 6.62
CA TRP A 626 10.34 -0.58 7.98
C TRP A 626 9.93 -1.61 9.05
N LEU A 627 8.92 -2.44 8.75
CA LEU A 627 8.46 -3.52 9.64
C LEU A 627 9.51 -4.62 9.86
N TYR A 628 10.52 -4.72 8.99
CA TYR A 628 11.54 -5.77 9.00
C TYR A 628 12.96 -5.23 9.19
N GLY A 629 13.16 -3.91 9.20
CA GLY A 629 14.47 -3.27 9.24
C GLY A 629 15.25 -3.41 10.56
N ASN A 630 14.55 -3.75 11.65
CA ASN A 630 15.15 -3.91 12.99
C ASN A 630 15.59 -5.35 13.32
N GLN A 631 15.47 -6.30 12.37
CA GLN A 631 16.01 -7.66 12.55
C GLN A 631 17.54 -7.62 12.34
N LYS A 632 18.26 -7.34 13.43
CA LYS A 632 19.72 -7.51 13.53
C LYS A 632 20.08 -8.92 13.96
#